data_AF-A0A9E2I1G0-F1
#
_entry.id   AF-A0A9E2I1G0-F1
#
_cell.length_a   1.000
_cell.length_b   1.000
_cell.length_c   1.000
_cell.angle_alpha   90.00
_cell.angle_beta   90.00
_cell.angle_gamma   90.00
#
_symmetry.space_group_name_H-M   'P 1'
#
loop_
_entity.id
_entity.type
_entity.pdbx_description
1 polymer ?
#
loop_
_entity_poly.entity_id
_entity_poly.type
_entity_poly.pdbx_seq_one_letter_code
_entity_poly.pdbx_strand_id
1 'polypeptide(L)'
;MLKKLLLGLLLTGSASYAMHEFELNLNNKDLDLHLGLDMGQFNDTIEPDSFLIQARLMKGDSDHARLPYDQDPNILTELGFIVQSTSALAPGLTLGMGVKLAYTPLDNQSIFAMPIGIVGDYILPLDIAIPLHIGGQFYYAPEVLAFEKSTRYMEYQANFDIQLMERAFITTGYRGIDTPTKDRSNAYYNHSYFIGVRFLF
;
A
#
# COMPACT_ATOMS: atom_id res chain seq x y z
N MET A 1 23.33 3.57 -1.20
CA MET A 1 22.73 3.08 -2.46
C MET A 1 21.26 3.48 -2.59
N LEU A 2 20.47 3.47 -1.50
CA LEU A 2 19.07 3.94 -1.45
C LEU A 2 18.82 5.33 -2.07
N LYS A 3 19.69 6.32 -1.79
CA LYS A 3 19.59 7.67 -2.39
C LYS A 3 19.70 7.68 -3.93
N LYS A 4 20.49 6.76 -4.50
CA LYS A 4 20.65 6.62 -5.97
C LYS A 4 19.45 5.89 -6.58
N LEU A 5 18.85 4.94 -5.86
CA LEU A 5 17.63 4.24 -6.25
C LEU A 5 16.42 5.18 -6.25
N LEU A 6 16.28 6.01 -5.20
CA LEU A 6 15.26 7.06 -5.09
C LEU A 6 15.36 8.07 -6.24
N LEU A 7 16.57 8.55 -6.53
CA LEU A 7 16.78 9.49 -7.64
C LEU A 7 16.44 8.84 -8.99
N GLY A 8 16.77 7.56 -9.18
CA GLY A 8 16.41 6.80 -10.37
C GLY A 8 14.89 6.65 -10.54
N LEU A 9 14.19 6.23 -9.48
CA LEU A 9 12.73 6.02 -9.49
C LEU A 9 11.94 7.32 -9.70
N LEU A 10 12.38 8.42 -9.07
CA LEU A 10 11.78 9.76 -9.28
C LEU A 10 11.94 10.23 -10.72
N LEU A 11 13.10 9.98 -11.36
CA LEU A 11 13.36 10.40 -12.73
C LEU A 11 12.64 9.53 -13.77
N THR A 12 12.40 8.24 -13.48
CA THR A 12 11.67 7.34 -14.39
C THR A 12 10.15 7.43 -14.22
N GLY A 13 9.65 7.69 -13.01
CA GLY A 13 8.21 7.83 -12.73
C GLY A 13 7.59 9.02 -13.47
N SER A 14 8.33 10.11 -13.68
CA SER A 14 7.87 11.26 -14.47
C SER A 14 7.75 10.99 -15.98
N ALA A 15 8.22 9.84 -16.48
CA ALA A 15 8.30 9.55 -17.92
C ALA A 15 7.22 8.60 -18.44
N SER A 16 6.40 8.00 -17.58
CA SER A 16 5.34 7.08 -18.01
C SER A 16 3.96 7.68 -17.83
N TYR A 17 3.41 8.25 -18.90
CA TYR A 17 1.99 8.65 -19.02
C TYR A 17 1.00 7.51 -18.73
N ALA A 18 1.47 6.27 -18.58
CA ALA A 18 0.66 5.14 -18.15
C ALA A 18 0.51 5.05 -16.63
N MET A 19 1.42 5.62 -15.83
CA MET A 19 1.35 5.57 -14.36
C MET A 19 0.30 6.53 -13.84
N HIS A 20 -0.69 6.02 -13.10
CA HIS A 20 -1.89 6.75 -12.65
C HIS A 20 -1.81 7.16 -11.19
N GLU A 21 -1.02 6.44 -10.43
CA GLU A 21 -0.80 6.72 -9.02
C GLU A 21 0.68 6.54 -8.71
N PHE A 22 1.25 7.49 -7.98
CA PHE A 22 2.55 7.40 -7.37
C PHE A 22 2.43 7.85 -5.92
N GLU A 23 2.89 7.03 -4.98
CA GLU A 23 2.94 7.39 -3.58
C GLU A 23 4.31 7.04 -2.99
N LEU A 24 4.89 8.00 -2.29
CA LEU A 24 6.15 7.83 -1.59
C LEU A 24 5.96 8.16 -0.12
N ASN A 25 6.04 7.13 0.72
CA ASN A 25 5.92 7.21 2.16
C ASN A 25 7.25 6.94 2.83
N LEU A 26 7.60 7.77 3.80
CA LEU A 26 8.84 7.66 4.54
C LEU A 26 8.66 8.01 6.01
N ASN A 27 9.56 7.49 6.82
CA ASN A 27 9.82 8.00 8.16
C ASN A 27 11.34 8.06 8.38
N ASN A 28 11.79 8.14 9.63
CA ASN A 28 13.22 8.20 9.93
C ASN A 28 14.00 6.95 9.54
N LYS A 29 13.34 5.80 9.31
CA LYS A 29 13.99 4.49 9.09
C LYS A 29 13.40 3.67 7.94
N ASP A 30 12.14 3.89 7.60
CA ASP A 30 11.42 3.13 6.58
C ASP A 30 11.24 3.92 5.29
N LEU A 31 11.22 3.20 4.17
CA LEU A 31 10.85 3.71 2.85
C LEU A 31 9.79 2.81 2.23
N ASP A 32 8.77 3.40 1.63
CA ASP A 32 7.67 2.68 0.98
C ASP A 32 7.23 3.43 -0.27
N LEU A 33 7.23 2.73 -1.39
CA LEU A 33 6.90 3.23 -2.71
C LEU A 33 5.72 2.44 -3.27
N HIS A 34 4.69 3.15 -3.71
CA HIS A 34 3.53 2.58 -4.39
C HIS A 34 3.41 3.18 -5.78
N LEU A 35 3.11 2.32 -6.74
CA LEU A 35 2.84 2.68 -8.13
C LEU A 35 1.49 2.04 -8.50
N GLY A 36 0.59 2.81 -9.09
CA GLY A 36 -0.72 2.33 -9.53
C GLY A 36 -1.00 2.64 -10.99
N LEU A 37 -1.71 1.74 -11.65
CA LEU A 37 -2.21 1.85 -13.01
C LEU A 37 -3.72 1.64 -12.99
N ASP A 38 -4.50 2.64 -13.39
CA ASP A 38 -5.93 2.45 -13.62
C ASP A 38 -6.16 1.92 -15.03
N MET A 39 -6.81 0.76 -15.13
CA MET A 39 -7.21 0.15 -16.39
C MET A 39 -8.66 0.47 -16.78
N GLY A 40 -9.46 0.99 -15.84
CA GLY A 40 -10.87 1.38 -16.07
C GLY A 40 -11.00 2.50 -17.10
N GLN A 41 -10.03 3.41 -17.15
CA GLN A 41 -9.95 4.48 -18.15
C GLN A 41 -9.93 4.01 -19.62
N PHE A 42 -9.61 2.74 -19.89
CA PHE A 42 -9.57 2.21 -21.24
C PHE A 42 -10.94 1.66 -21.67
N ASN A 43 -11.93 1.64 -20.78
CA ASN A 43 -13.26 1.11 -21.08
C ASN A 43 -14.36 1.71 -20.18
N ASP A 44 -14.92 2.83 -20.61
CA ASP A 44 -16.05 3.52 -19.95
C ASP A 44 -17.37 2.73 -19.99
N THR A 45 -17.40 1.54 -20.59
CA THR A 45 -18.64 0.79 -20.88
C THR A 45 -18.95 -0.30 -19.85
N ILE A 46 -18.08 -0.53 -18.86
CA ILE A 46 -18.18 -1.66 -17.93
C ILE A 46 -18.08 -1.13 -16.49
N GLU A 47 -19.14 -1.30 -15.69
CA GLU A 47 -19.04 -1.21 -14.23
C GLU A 47 -18.03 -2.26 -13.75
N PRO A 48 -17.05 -1.89 -12.90
CA PRO A 48 -16.98 -0.75 -11.98
C PRO A 48 -16.12 0.44 -12.47
N ASP A 49 -16.22 1.56 -11.75
CA ASP A 49 -15.57 2.84 -12.08
C ASP A 49 -14.05 2.74 -12.31
N SER A 50 -13.36 1.84 -11.61
CA SER A 50 -11.90 1.74 -11.66
C SER A 50 -11.39 0.33 -11.41
N PHE A 51 -10.37 -0.05 -12.19
CA PHE A 51 -9.62 -1.30 -12.07
C PHE A 51 -8.14 -0.98 -11.87
N LEU A 52 -7.64 -1.09 -10.65
CA LEU A 52 -6.27 -0.71 -10.32
C LEU A 52 -5.35 -1.94 -10.31
N ILE A 53 -4.24 -1.85 -11.04
CA ILE A 53 -3.06 -2.69 -10.82
C ILE A 53 -2.06 -1.88 -10.02
N GLN A 54 -1.64 -2.39 -8.87
CA GLN A 54 -0.70 -1.73 -7.99
C GLN A 54 0.57 -2.54 -7.80
N ALA A 55 1.70 -1.86 -7.69
CA ALA A 55 2.97 -2.42 -7.28
C ALA A 55 3.50 -1.64 -6.09
N ARG A 56 4.00 -2.36 -5.08
CA ARG A 56 4.58 -1.75 -3.87
C ARG A 56 5.95 -2.32 -3.60
N LEU A 57 6.88 -1.44 -3.22
CA LEU A 57 8.19 -1.80 -2.70
C LEU A 57 8.42 -1.10 -1.38
N MET A 58 8.59 -1.88 -0.32
CA MET A 58 8.79 -1.36 1.03
C MET A 58 10.09 -1.91 1.62
N LYS A 59 10.93 -1.00 2.13
CA LYS A 59 12.08 -1.32 2.95
C LYS A 59 11.82 -0.82 4.37
N GLY A 60 11.48 -1.73 5.27
CA GLY A 60 11.38 -1.44 6.70
C GLY A 60 12.75 -1.52 7.39
N ASP A 61 12.76 -1.13 8.66
CA ASP A 61 13.90 -1.24 9.58
C ASP A 61 13.57 -2.16 10.77
N SER A 62 14.60 -2.77 11.38
CA SER A 62 14.42 -3.70 12.50
C SER A 62 13.81 -3.05 13.74
N ASP A 63 13.92 -1.72 13.91
CA ASP A 63 13.24 -1.01 15.00
C ASP A 63 11.72 -0.97 14.85
N HIS A 64 11.21 -1.18 13.62
CA HIS A 64 9.79 -1.25 13.32
C HIS A 64 9.35 -2.66 12.91
N ALA A 65 10.23 -3.67 13.02
CA ALA A 65 9.97 -5.04 12.60
C ALA A 65 10.23 -6.03 13.74
N ARG A 66 9.62 -7.21 13.64
CA ARG A 66 9.90 -8.36 14.49
C ARG A 66 9.82 -9.61 13.65
N LEU A 67 10.95 -9.99 13.06
CA LEU A 67 11.05 -11.16 12.19
C LEU A 67 11.55 -12.39 12.96
N PRO A 68 11.37 -13.61 12.43
CA PRO A 68 12.00 -14.80 12.99
C PRO A 68 13.53 -14.67 12.99
N TYR A 69 14.20 -15.27 13.97
CA TYR A 69 15.66 -15.26 14.10
C TYR A 69 16.31 -13.87 14.29
N ASP A 70 15.51 -12.86 14.67
CA ASP A 70 15.96 -11.47 14.94
C ASP A 70 16.82 -10.88 13.82
N GLN A 71 16.47 -11.20 12.58
CA GLN A 71 17.10 -10.69 11.36
C GLN A 71 16.51 -9.34 10.92
N ASP A 72 17.28 -8.60 10.12
CA ASP A 72 16.81 -7.36 9.52
C ASP A 72 15.78 -7.63 8.40
N PRO A 73 14.72 -6.80 8.28
CA PRO A 73 13.74 -6.93 7.21
C PRO A 73 14.38 -6.70 5.84
N ASN A 74 14.18 -7.65 4.92
CA ASN A 74 14.49 -7.43 3.51
C ASN A 74 13.39 -6.61 2.82
N ILE A 75 13.50 -6.35 1.53
CA ILE A 75 12.47 -5.60 0.78
C ILE A 75 11.21 -6.46 0.65
N LEU A 76 10.09 -5.93 1.14
CA LEU A 76 8.75 -6.42 0.84
C LEU A 76 8.32 -5.91 -0.53
N THR A 77 7.88 -6.83 -1.38
CA THR A 77 7.32 -6.55 -2.70
C THR A 77 5.88 -7.01 -2.72
N GLU A 78 4.99 -6.14 -3.21
CA GLU A 78 3.58 -6.48 -3.41
C GLU A 78 3.14 -6.18 -4.84
N LEU A 79 2.28 -7.04 -5.37
CA LEU A 79 1.52 -6.79 -6.60
C LEU A 79 0.04 -6.96 -6.29
N GLY A 80 -0.75 -5.92 -6.52
CA GLY A 80 -2.15 -5.84 -6.18
C GLY A 80 -3.06 -5.67 -7.38
N PHE A 81 -4.27 -6.19 -7.27
CA PHE A 81 -5.39 -5.90 -8.14
C PHE A 81 -6.58 -5.45 -7.29
N ILE A 82 -7.12 -4.27 -7.58
CA ILE A 82 -8.23 -3.67 -6.84
C ILE A 82 -9.34 -3.30 -7.83
N VAL A 83 -10.55 -3.60 -7.40
CA VAL A 83 -11.80 -3.20 -8.04
C VAL A 83 -12.48 -2.21 -7.11
N GLN A 84 -12.75 -0.99 -7.57
CA GLN A 84 -13.35 0.04 -6.72
C GLN A 84 -14.41 0.87 -7.46
N SER A 85 -15.33 1.44 -6.68
CA SER A 85 -16.38 2.33 -7.18
C SER A 85 -16.79 3.33 -6.11
N THR A 86 -17.34 4.45 -6.57
CA THR A 86 -17.99 5.42 -5.70
C THR A 86 -19.19 4.76 -5.02
N SER A 87 -19.17 4.74 -3.69
CA SER A 87 -20.19 4.10 -2.88
C SER A 87 -21.48 4.89 -2.89
N ALA A 88 -22.61 4.20 -3.03
CA ALA A 88 -23.93 4.78 -2.80
C ALA A 88 -24.21 5.09 -1.30
N LEU A 89 -23.35 4.63 -0.38
CA LEU A 89 -23.55 4.81 1.07
C LEU A 89 -23.34 6.25 1.53
N ALA A 90 -22.40 6.98 0.91
CA ALA A 90 -22.11 8.36 1.25
C ALA A 90 -21.47 9.09 0.05
N PRO A 91 -21.88 10.33 -0.25
CA PRO A 91 -21.19 11.15 -1.24
C PRO A 91 -19.72 11.33 -0.90
N GLY A 92 -18.82 11.15 -1.88
CA GLY A 92 -17.38 11.28 -1.69
C GLY A 92 -16.70 10.07 -1.05
N LEU A 93 -17.43 8.97 -0.80
CA LEU A 93 -16.86 7.70 -0.36
C LEU A 93 -16.58 6.79 -1.56
N THR A 94 -15.34 6.39 -1.74
CA THR A 94 -14.94 5.31 -2.64
C THR A 94 -14.66 4.06 -1.82
N LEU A 95 -15.19 2.91 -2.25
CA LEU A 95 -14.91 1.62 -1.66
C LEU A 95 -14.43 0.64 -2.73
N GLY A 96 -13.51 -0.22 -2.35
CA GLY A 96 -12.99 -1.25 -3.23
C GLY A 96 -12.69 -2.55 -2.51
N MET A 97 -12.52 -3.59 -3.30
CA MET A 97 -12.04 -4.89 -2.87
C MET A 97 -10.86 -5.29 -3.74
N GLY A 98 -9.90 -5.99 -3.18
CA GLY A 98 -8.73 -6.40 -3.92
C GLY A 98 -8.07 -7.67 -3.41
N VAL A 99 -7.15 -8.15 -4.22
CA VAL A 99 -6.24 -9.25 -3.93
C VAL A 99 -4.82 -8.75 -4.15
N LYS A 100 -3.90 -9.14 -3.28
CA LYS A 100 -2.47 -8.86 -3.45
C LYS A 100 -1.69 -10.17 -3.46
N LEU A 101 -0.51 -10.13 -4.05
CA LEU A 101 0.57 -11.08 -3.83
C LEU A 101 1.65 -10.33 -3.04
N ALA A 102 1.99 -10.81 -1.85
CA ALA A 102 2.98 -10.22 -0.97
C ALA A 102 4.16 -11.18 -0.81
N TYR A 103 5.39 -10.69 -1.03
CA TYR A 103 6.61 -11.46 -0.95
C TYR A 103 7.72 -10.69 -0.24
N THR A 104 8.35 -11.30 0.76
CA THR A 104 9.61 -10.82 1.32
C THR A 104 10.57 -11.98 1.56
N PRO A 105 11.82 -11.92 1.07
CA PRO A 105 12.83 -12.90 1.41
C PRO A 105 13.29 -12.70 2.86
N LEU A 106 13.64 -13.80 3.50
CA LEU A 106 14.33 -13.91 4.79
C LEU A 106 15.63 -14.70 4.55
N ASP A 107 16.57 -14.67 5.48
CA ASP A 107 17.91 -15.26 5.32
C ASP A 107 17.88 -16.75 4.92
N ASN A 108 16.94 -17.52 5.46
CA ASN A 108 16.83 -18.97 5.24
C ASN A 108 15.49 -19.43 4.63
N GLN A 109 14.57 -18.50 4.35
CA GLN A 109 13.21 -18.81 3.89
C GLN A 109 12.57 -17.56 3.26
N SER A 110 11.33 -17.64 2.82
CA SER A 110 10.56 -16.46 2.45
C SER A 110 9.20 -16.44 3.13
N ILE A 111 8.60 -15.26 3.11
CA ILE A 111 7.19 -15.06 3.43
C ILE A 111 6.52 -14.77 2.10
N PHE A 112 5.57 -15.62 1.74
CA PHE A 112 4.71 -15.42 0.58
C PHE A 112 3.25 -15.54 1.00
N ALA A 113 2.40 -14.60 0.56
CA ALA A 113 0.98 -14.61 0.88
C ALA A 113 0.15 -14.01 -0.27
N MET A 114 -1.10 -14.44 -0.37
CA MET A 114 -2.09 -13.89 -1.29
C MET A 114 -3.29 -13.33 -0.51
N PRO A 115 -3.15 -12.19 0.19
CA PRO A 115 -4.26 -11.64 0.96
C PRO A 115 -5.37 -11.08 0.06
N ILE A 116 -6.59 -11.17 0.56
CA ILE A 116 -7.76 -10.46 0.02
C ILE A 116 -8.14 -9.35 1.00
N GLY A 117 -8.70 -8.27 0.48
CA GLY A 117 -8.93 -7.10 1.30
C GLY A 117 -9.92 -6.11 0.74
N ILE A 118 -10.12 -5.06 1.53
CA ILE A 118 -10.94 -3.90 1.20
C ILE A 118 -10.07 -2.65 1.26
N VAL A 119 -10.44 -1.68 0.44
CA VAL A 119 -9.84 -0.33 0.43
C VAL A 119 -10.96 0.69 0.48
N GLY A 120 -10.69 1.85 1.05
CA GLY A 120 -11.63 2.95 1.08
C GLY A 120 -10.92 4.29 1.14
N ASP A 121 -11.54 5.29 0.52
CA ASP A 121 -11.13 6.69 0.55
C ASP A 121 -12.39 7.54 0.72
N TYR A 122 -12.36 8.48 1.66
CA TYR A 122 -13.49 9.36 1.95
C TYR A 122 -13.07 10.82 1.90
N ILE A 123 -13.67 11.57 0.99
CA ILE A 123 -13.54 13.02 0.91
C ILE A 123 -14.39 13.64 2.01
N LEU A 124 -13.75 14.32 2.96
CA LEU A 124 -14.44 14.97 4.05
C LEU A 124 -15.32 16.12 3.52
N PRO A 125 -16.62 16.17 3.87
CA PRO A 125 -17.57 17.16 3.38
C PRO A 125 -17.43 18.47 4.14
N LEU A 126 -16.24 19.07 4.09
CA LEU A 126 -15.89 20.30 4.77
C LEU A 126 -15.91 21.45 3.77
N ASP A 127 -16.56 22.55 4.13
CA ASP A 127 -16.59 23.78 3.34
C ASP A 127 -15.29 24.58 3.52
N ILE A 128 -14.19 24.00 3.05
CA ILE A 128 -12.84 24.58 3.09
C ILE A 128 -12.19 24.48 1.72
N ALA A 129 -11.27 25.41 1.43
CA ALA A 129 -10.63 25.50 0.11
C ALA A 129 -9.71 24.31 -0.22
N ILE A 130 -9.32 23.50 0.77
CA ILE A 130 -8.36 22.41 0.64
C ILE A 130 -9.09 21.12 1.00
N PRO A 131 -9.41 20.25 0.03
CA PRO A 131 -10.04 18.97 0.30
C PRO A 131 -9.16 18.10 1.20
N LEU A 132 -9.82 17.41 2.13
CA LEU A 132 -9.19 16.51 3.08
C LEU A 132 -9.76 15.12 2.89
N HIS A 133 -8.91 14.11 2.87
CA HIS A 133 -9.31 12.72 2.70
C HIS A 133 -8.94 11.90 3.92
N ILE A 134 -9.79 10.92 4.23
CA ILE A 134 -9.47 9.83 5.13
C ILE A 134 -9.55 8.55 4.32
N GLY A 135 -8.44 7.84 4.22
CA GLY A 135 -8.40 6.56 3.54
C GLY A 135 -7.90 5.45 4.45
N GLY A 136 -8.05 4.24 3.94
CA GLY A 136 -7.52 3.08 4.61
C GLY A 136 -7.69 1.82 3.79
N GLN A 137 -6.96 0.80 4.23
CA GLN A 137 -6.99 -0.52 3.63
C GLN A 137 -6.88 -1.58 4.71
N PHE A 138 -7.48 -2.73 4.45
CA PHE A 138 -7.38 -3.92 5.29
C PHE A 138 -7.29 -5.15 4.41
N TYR A 139 -6.23 -5.93 4.60
CA TYR A 139 -5.91 -7.14 3.84
C TYR A 139 -5.65 -8.31 4.79
N TYR A 140 -6.19 -9.47 4.45
CA TYR A 140 -6.09 -10.68 5.26
C TYR A 140 -5.86 -11.91 4.40
N ALA A 141 -4.86 -12.71 4.77
CA ALA A 141 -4.64 -14.05 4.24
C ALA A 141 -4.71 -15.06 5.40
N PRO A 142 -5.71 -15.95 5.44
CA PRO A 142 -5.67 -17.12 6.31
C PRO A 142 -4.56 -18.09 5.86
N GLU A 143 -4.33 -19.16 6.63
CA GLU A 143 -3.29 -20.15 6.35
C GLU A 143 -3.35 -20.73 4.92
N VAL A 144 -4.54 -20.93 4.36
CA VAL A 144 -4.70 -21.44 2.97
C VAL A 144 -4.23 -20.46 1.88
N LEU A 145 -4.09 -19.18 2.21
CA LEU A 145 -3.56 -18.12 1.36
C LEU A 145 -2.19 -17.61 1.85
N ALA A 146 -1.64 -18.23 2.90
CA ALA A 146 -0.33 -17.93 3.45
C ALA A 146 0.59 -19.12 3.16
N PHE A 147 1.63 -18.87 2.38
CA PHE A 147 2.46 -19.92 1.82
C PHE A 147 3.80 -20.03 2.56
N GLU A 148 4.50 -21.13 2.28
CA GLU A 148 5.82 -21.44 2.83
C GLU A 148 5.80 -21.54 4.36
N LYS A 149 6.38 -20.54 5.03
CA LYS A 149 6.53 -20.46 6.49
C LYS A 149 5.56 -19.49 7.14
N SER A 150 4.85 -18.71 6.32
CA SER A 150 3.77 -17.85 6.78
C SER A 150 2.59 -18.70 7.23
N THR A 151 2.06 -18.41 8.41
CA THR A 151 0.82 -19.03 8.89
C THR A 151 -0.39 -18.14 8.63
N ARG A 152 -0.15 -16.84 8.44
CA ARG A 152 -1.16 -15.81 8.28
C ARG A 152 -0.50 -14.54 7.76
N TYR A 153 -1.26 -13.73 7.04
CA TYR A 153 -0.88 -12.37 6.68
C TYR A 153 -2.00 -11.42 7.07
N MET A 154 -1.66 -10.29 7.70
CA MET A 154 -2.61 -9.22 7.95
C MET A 154 -1.93 -7.89 7.71
N GLU A 155 -2.57 -7.03 6.94
CA GLU A 155 -2.09 -5.69 6.66
C GLU A 155 -3.22 -4.70 6.86
N TYR A 156 -2.92 -3.60 7.54
CA TYR A 156 -3.85 -2.53 7.76
C TYR A 156 -3.13 -1.20 7.67
N GLN A 157 -3.79 -0.21 7.08
CA GLN A 157 -3.27 1.15 6.98
C GLN A 157 -4.43 2.13 7.08
N ALA A 158 -4.19 3.22 7.78
CA ALA A 158 -5.07 4.39 7.79
C ALA A 158 -4.23 5.60 7.43
N ASN A 159 -4.75 6.44 6.54
CA ASN A 159 -4.10 7.66 6.12
C ASN A 159 -5.05 8.86 6.22
N PHE A 160 -4.43 10.02 6.34
CA PHE A 160 -5.05 11.32 6.27
C PHE A 160 -4.31 12.12 5.22
N ASP A 161 -5.04 12.55 4.20
CA ASP A 161 -4.44 13.23 3.06
C ASP A 161 -4.96 14.66 2.93
N ILE A 162 -4.03 15.57 2.67
CA ILE A 162 -4.31 16.98 2.42
C ILE A 162 -4.07 17.23 0.93
N GLN A 163 -5.12 17.57 0.19
CA GLN A 163 -5.03 17.84 -1.24
C GLN A 163 -4.50 19.26 -1.48
N LEU A 164 -3.18 19.40 -1.61
CA LEU A 164 -2.54 20.70 -1.82
C LEU A 164 -2.80 21.28 -3.22
N MET A 165 -2.88 20.41 -4.23
CA MET A 165 -3.14 20.79 -5.62
C MET A 165 -4.05 19.74 -6.27
N GLU A 166 -4.59 20.07 -7.45
CA GLU A 166 -5.29 19.06 -8.25
C GLU A 166 -4.38 17.83 -8.42
N ARG A 167 -4.86 16.68 -7.93
CA ARG A 167 -4.15 15.39 -7.96
C ARG A 167 -2.81 15.32 -7.20
N ALA A 168 -2.51 16.25 -6.29
CA ALA A 168 -1.31 16.18 -5.45
C ALA A 168 -1.64 16.31 -3.96
N PHE A 169 -1.16 15.34 -3.18
CA PHE A 169 -1.52 15.17 -1.78
C PHE A 169 -0.28 15.06 -0.90
N ILE A 170 -0.34 15.67 0.27
CA ILE A 170 0.51 15.27 1.40
C ILE A 170 -0.26 14.21 2.17
N THR A 171 0.35 13.06 2.41
CA THR A 171 -0.23 11.98 3.19
C THR A 171 0.50 11.79 4.51
N THR A 172 -0.25 11.46 5.55
CA THR A 172 0.31 10.97 6.81
C THR A 172 -0.55 9.83 7.31
N GLY A 173 0.06 8.85 7.98
CA GLY A 173 -0.70 7.68 8.39
C GLY A 173 0.03 6.75 9.33
N TYR A 174 -0.66 5.66 9.63
CA TYR A 174 -0.11 4.50 10.34
C TYR A 174 -0.35 3.25 9.51
N ARG A 175 0.63 2.36 9.49
CA ARG A 175 0.53 1.05 8.85
C ARG A 175 1.01 -0.05 9.79
N GLY A 176 0.38 -1.21 9.68
CA GLY A 176 0.82 -2.44 10.29
C GLY A 176 0.77 -3.60 9.30
N ILE A 177 1.85 -4.38 9.25
CA ILE A 177 1.99 -5.57 8.42
C ILE A 177 2.43 -6.73 9.32
N ASP A 178 1.48 -7.58 9.66
CA ASP A 178 1.68 -8.77 10.48
C ASP A 178 1.92 -9.99 9.59
N THR A 179 3.04 -10.67 9.82
CA THR A 179 3.45 -11.86 9.08
C THR A 179 3.84 -13.00 10.04
N PRO A 180 2.92 -13.49 10.89
CA PRO A 180 3.18 -14.64 11.74
C PRO A 180 3.75 -15.82 10.95
N THR A 181 4.76 -16.46 11.51
CA THR A 181 5.39 -17.65 10.93
C THR A 181 5.29 -18.83 11.88
N LYS A 182 5.54 -20.03 11.35
CA LYS A 182 5.63 -21.26 12.16
C LYS A 182 6.66 -21.16 13.29
N ASP A 183 7.72 -20.37 13.08
CA ASP A 183 8.82 -20.20 14.03
C ASP A 183 8.53 -19.07 15.05
N ARG A 184 7.68 -18.10 14.70
CA ARG A 184 7.35 -16.94 15.54
C ARG A 184 5.92 -16.46 15.27
N SER A 185 5.02 -16.72 16.21
CA SER A 185 3.59 -16.41 16.10
C SER A 185 3.24 -14.92 16.21
N ASN A 186 4.13 -14.11 16.79
CA ASN A 186 3.97 -12.66 16.94
C ASN A 186 4.88 -11.85 16.00
N ALA A 187 5.24 -12.43 14.85
CA ALA A 187 6.09 -11.77 13.87
C ALA A 187 5.30 -10.71 13.07
N TYR A 188 5.92 -9.56 12.88
CA TYR A 188 5.42 -8.46 12.04
C TYR A 188 6.55 -7.88 11.20
N TYR A 189 6.25 -7.53 9.96
CA TYR A 189 7.20 -6.94 9.03
C TYR A 189 7.39 -5.45 9.29
N ASN A 190 6.31 -4.70 9.55
CA ASN A 190 6.42 -3.28 9.86
C ASN A 190 5.21 -2.75 10.62
N HIS A 191 5.44 -2.07 11.74
CA HIS A 191 4.47 -1.21 12.42
C HIS A 191 5.06 0.20 12.53
N SER A 192 4.50 1.18 11.80
CA SER A 192 5.08 2.52 11.79
C SER A 192 4.10 3.61 11.39
N TYR A 193 4.38 4.82 11.87
CA TYR A 193 3.84 6.05 11.31
C TYR A 193 4.69 6.49 10.10
N PHE A 194 4.06 7.18 9.15
CA PHE A 194 4.73 7.73 7.99
C PHE A 194 4.16 9.09 7.60
N ILE A 195 4.98 9.84 6.87
CA ILE A 195 4.58 11.00 6.09
C ILE A 195 5.01 10.77 4.64
N GLY A 196 4.26 11.28 3.69
CA GLY A 196 4.52 11.04 2.29
C GLY A 196 3.88 12.04 1.35
N VAL A 197 4.07 11.77 0.07
CA VAL A 197 3.43 12.49 -1.04
C VAL A 197 2.74 11.48 -1.94
N ARG A 198 1.54 11.82 -2.39
CA ARG A 198 0.75 11.01 -3.33
C ARG A 198 0.35 11.88 -4.53
N PHE A 199 0.55 11.35 -5.73
CA PHE A 199 0.21 12.00 -6.99
C PHE A 199 -0.71 11.07 -7.78
N LEU A 200 -1.78 11.65 -8.32
CA LEU A 200 -2.68 10.99 -9.26
C LEU A 200 -2.45 11.62 -10.65
N PHE A 201 -2.50 10.83 -11.72
CA PHE A 201 -2.23 11.30 -13.09
C PHE A 201 -3.44 11.14 -13.99
#